data_AF-A0A7W9WYQ0-F1
#
_entry.id   AF-A0A7W9WYQ0-F1
#
_cell.length_a   1.000
_cell.length_b   1.000
_cell.length_c   1.000
_cell.angle_alpha   90.00
_cell.angle_beta   90.00
_cell.angle_gamma   90.00
#
_symmetry.space_group_name_H-M   'P 1'
#
loop_
_entity.id
_entity.type
_entity.pdbx_description
1 polymer ?
#
loop_
_entity_poly.entity_id
_entity_poly.type
_entity_poly.pdbx_seq_one_letter_code
_entity_poly.pdbx_strand_id
1 'polypeptide(L)'
;MKKNLFWLSCLFIAGCGNSNSDAFVGKWSRIQDGGSKLNISLDIQKNGDTYLVKRTMPSFVDSSTRTHSMPAVYKDGLLQVPSELLTYSVDKKTGHITDGKSEYEKTAK
;
A
#
# COMPACT_ATOMS: atom_id res chain seq x y z
N MET A 1 -39.44 34.50 6.90
CA MET A 1 -38.82 34.37 8.24
C MET A 1 -38.85 32.90 8.64
N LYS A 2 -37.69 32.29 8.90
CA LYS A 2 -37.43 31.23 9.90
C LYS A 2 -35.93 30.89 9.82
N LYS A 3 -35.17 31.49 10.75
CA LYS A 3 -33.79 31.13 11.10
C LYS A 3 -33.82 29.70 11.64
N ASN A 4 -32.88 28.85 11.23
CA ASN A 4 -32.36 27.77 12.06
C ASN A 4 -30.86 27.63 11.80
N LEU A 5 -30.14 28.38 12.63
CA LEU A 5 -28.75 28.18 12.99
C LEU A 5 -28.66 26.82 13.70
N PHE A 6 -27.97 25.84 13.12
CA PHE A 6 -27.20 24.90 13.92
C PHE A 6 -25.93 24.53 13.19
N TRP A 7 -24.90 25.25 13.62
CA TRP A 7 -23.49 25.05 13.41
C TRP A 7 -23.14 23.61 13.83
N LEU A 8 -22.69 22.78 12.87
CA LEU A 8 -21.90 21.59 13.19
C LEU A 8 -20.57 21.68 12.43
N SER A 9 -19.67 22.46 13.04
CA SER A 9 -18.23 22.37 12.80
C SER A 9 -17.77 20.96 13.13
N CYS A 10 -17.73 20.08 12.13
CA CYS A 10 -16.99 18.82 12.25
C CYS A 10 -15.53 19.12 11.88
N LEU A 11 -14.81 19.64 12.87
CA LEU A 11 -13.35 19.67 12.90
C LEU A 11 -12.83 18.23 12.86
N PHE A 12 -12.62 17.68 11.66
CA PHE A 12 -11.72 16.54 11.49
C PHE A 12 -10.27 17.04 11.58
N ILE A 13 -9.83 17.34 12.80
CA ILE A 13 -8.39 17.36 13.11
C ILE A 13 -8.04 15.94 13.55
N ALA A 14 -7.88 15.05 12.58
CA ALA A 14 -7.22 13.78 12.77
C ALA A 14 -5.81 13.87 12.19
N GLY A 15 -4.81 14.02 13.08
CA GLY A 15 -3.43 13.64 12.82
C GLY A 15 -2.55 14.65 12.06
N CYS A 16 -2.06 15.67 12.77
CA CYS A 16 -0.77 16.27 12.43
C CYS A 16 0.31 15.19 12.65
N GLY A 17 0.84 14.59 11.58
CA GLY A 17 1.88 13.56 11.65
C GLY A 17 1.73 12.39 10.67
N ASN A 18 0.63 12.29 9.93
CA ASN A 18 0.45 11.24 8.93
C ASN A 18 1.22 11.63 7.65
N SER A 19 2.48 11.22 7.54
CA SER A 19 3.22 11.32 6.28
C SER A 19 2.43 10.59 5.19
N ASN A 20 2.29 11.17 3.99
CA ASN A 20 1.57 10.56 2.86
C ASN A 20 2.04 9.13 2.54
N SER A 21 3.25 8.78 2.97
CA SER A 21 3.86 7.46 2.91
C SER A 21 3.19 6.39 3.80
N ASP A 22 2.43 6.80 4.82
CA ASP A 22 1.74 5.88 5.74
C ASP A 22 0.57 5.18 5.03
N ALA A 23 0.10 5.77 3.92
CA ALA A 23 -0.88 5.15 3.04
C ALA A 23 -0.41 3.79 2.51
N PHE A 24 0.91 3.57 2.36
CA PHE A 24 1.48 2.31 1.88
C PHE A 24 1.59 1.26 2.99
N VAL A 25 1.62 1.66 4.27
CA VAL A 25 1.85 0.73 5.38
C VAL A 25 0.64 -0.19 5.56
N GLY A 26 0.92 -1.49 5.65
CA GLY A 26 -0.10 -2.52 5.81
C GLY A 26 0.18 -3.79 5.02
N LYS A 27 -0.80 -4.70 5.08
CA LYS A 27 -0.81 -5.94 4.30
C LYS A 27 -1.67 -5.74 3.05
N TRP A 28 -1.17 -6.21 1.93
CA TRP A 28 -1.80 -6.07 0.63
C TRP A 28 -1.85 -7.43 -0.08
N SER A 29 -2.94 -7.69 -0.80
CA SER A 29 -3.09 -8.83 -1.68
C SER A 29 -3.23 -8.35 -3.11
N ARG A 30 -2.56 -9.01 -4.05
CA ARG A 30 -2.74 -8.73 -5.48
C ARG A 30 -4.17 -9.04 -5.89
N ILE A 31 -4.80 -8.10 -6.60
CA ILE A 31 -6.11 -8.31 -7.22
C ILE A 31 -5.92 -9.26 -8.41
N GLN A 32 -6.72 -10.31 -8.46
CA GLN A 32 -6.63 -11.32 -9.52
C GLN A 32 -7.49 -10.93 -10.71
N ASP A 33 -6.90 -10.15 -11.63
CA ASP A 33 -7.54 -9.79 -12.89
C ASP A 33 -6.85 -10.50 -14.06
N GLY A 34 -7.61 -11.12 -14.96
CA GLY A 34 -7.09 -11.54 -16.27
C GLY A 34 -6.16 -12.77 -16.30
N GLY A 35 -6.42 -13.80 -15.49
CA GLY A 35 -5.93 -15.17 -15.76
C GLY A 35 -4.67 -15.64 -15.00
N SER A 36 -3.98 -14.75 -14.27
CA SER A 36 -2.83 -15.14 -13.45
C SER A 36 -3.27 -15.49 -12.02
N LYS A 37 -3.28 -16.78 -11.67
CA LYS A 37 -3.67 -17.30 -10.33
C LYS A 37 -2.54 -17.23 -9.29
N LEU A 38 -1.56 -16.35 -9.47
CA LEU A 38 -0.45 -16.23 -8.55
C LEU A 38 -0.87 -15.38 -7.35
N ASN A 39 -0.99 -16.03 -6.19
CA ASN A 39 -1.27 -15.37 -4.92
C ASN A 39 -0.01 -14.62 -4.47
N ILE A 40 0.04 -13.32 -4.76
CA ILE A 40 1.14 -12.44 -4.36
C ILE A 40 0.62 -11.54 -3.25
N SER A 41 1.32 -11.51 -2.12
CA SER A 41 1.02 -10.62 -1.01
C SER A 41 2.20 -9.73 -0.66
N LEU A 42 1.90 -8.52 -0.20
CA LEU A 42 2.88 -7.55 0.28
C LEU A 42 2.60 -7.26 1.76
N ASP A 43 3.66 -7.11 2.54
CA ASP A 43 3.60 -6.55 3.90
C ASP A 43 4.61 -5.41 3.97
N ILE A 44 4.09 -4.18 4.00
CA ILE A 44 4.88 -2.96 3.96
C ILE A 44 4.90 -2.36 5.36
N GLN A 45 6.10 -2.22 5.91
CA GLN A 45 6.33 -1.78 7.29
C GLN A 45 7.26 -0.57 7.30
N LYS A 46 7.06 0.36 8.23
CA LYS A 46 8.07 1.39 8.54
C LYS A 46 9.31 0.73 9.15
N ASN A 47 10.48 1.18 8.74
CA ASN A 47 11.77 0.74 9.27
C ASN A 47 12.71 1.95 9.43
N GLY A 48 12.57 2.65 10.56
CA GLY A 48 13.20 3.97 10.77
C GLY A 48 12.65 5.00 9.80
N ASP A 49 13.54 5.69 9.09
CA ASP A 49 13.18 6.69 8.05
C ASP A 49 12.85 6.06 6.68
N THR A 50 12.96 4.73 6.58
CA THR A 50 12.71 3.97 5.35
C THR A 50 11.55 2.98 5.56
N TYR A 51 11.31 2.16 4.54
CA TYR A 51 10.28 1.14 4.55
C TYR A 51 10.90 -0.22 4.25
N LEU A 52 10.24 -1.28 4.70
CA LEU A 52 10.57 -2.64 4.35
C LEU A 52 9.36 -3.25 3.64
N VAL A 53 9.54 -3.65 2.39
CA VAL A 53 8.54 -4.37 1.59
C VAL A 53 8.85 -5.85 1.66
N LYS A 54 7.95 -6.62 2.30
CA LYS A 54 8.01 -8.09 2.29
C LYS A 54 7.06 -8.62 1.23
N ARG A 55 7.59 -9.11 0.12
CA ARG A 55 6.82 -9.70 -0.97
C ARG A 55 6.82 -11.21 -0.83
N THR A 56 5.63 -11.81 -0.70
CA THR A 56 5.45 -13.25 -0.68
C THR A 56 4.80 -13.71 -1.97
N MET A 57 5.40 -14.71 -2.62
CA MET A 57 4.85 -15.31 -3.85
C MET A 57 5.09 -16.83 -3.85
N PRO A 58 4.26 -17.60 -4.56
CA PRO A 58 4.55 -19.01 -4.79
C PRO A 58 5.84 -19.17 -5.59
N SER A 59 6.63 -20.17 -5.25
CA SER A 59 7.78 -20.60 -6.02
C SER A 59 7.33 -21.23 -7.35
N PHE A 60 8.13 -21.03 -8.40
CA PHE A 60 7.90 -21.68 -9.69
C PHE A 60 8.58 -23.05 -9.81
N VAL A 61 9.46 -23.39 -8.85
CA VAL A 61 10.25 -24.63 -8.86
C VAL A 61 9.75 -25.66 -7.85
N ASP A 62 9.02 -25.23 -6.82
CA ASP A 62 8.49 -26.09 -5.76
C ASP A 62 7.11 -25.59 -5.33
N SER A 63 6.39 -26.36 -4.51
CA SER A 63 5.07 -25.97 -3.98
C SER A 63 5.16 -25.02 -2.77
N SER A 64 6.33 -24.43 -2.50
CA SER A 64 6.53 -23.54 -1.35
C SER A 64 6.25 -22.09 -1.71
N THR A 65 6.00 -21.28 -0.69
CA THR A 65 5.96 -19.81 -0.80
C THR A 65 7.30 -19.23 -0.38
N ARG A 66 7.79 -18.24 -1.14
CA ARG A 66 9.01 -17.50 -0.81
C ARG A 66 8.67 -16.07 -0.44
N THR A 67 9.28 -15.58 0.64
CA THR A 67 9.16 -14.20 1.08
C THR A 67 10.49 -13.48 0.89
N HIS A 68 10.48 -12.41 0.11
CA HIS A 68 11.62 -11.53 -0.13
C HIS A 68 11.41 -10.21 0.61
N SER A 69 12.40 -9.81 1.41
CA SER A 69 12.36 -8.54 2.15
C SER A 69 13.27 -7.54 1.45
N MET A 70 12.69 -6.41 1.03
CA MET A 70 13.39 -5.41 0.23
C MET A 70 13.25 -4.03 0.89
N PRO A 71 14.36 -3.30 1.11
CA PRO A 71 14.29 -1.93 1.60
C PRO A 71 13.65 -1.03 0.53
N ALA A 72 12.85 -0.09 0.99
CA ALA A 72 12.14 0.86 0.13
C ALA A 72 12.24 2.27 0.68
N VAL A 73 12.26 3.24 -0.22
CA VAL A 73 12.38 4.67 0.08
C VAL A 73 11.14 5.37 -0.43
N TYR A 74 10.52 6.18 0.42
CA TYR A 74 9.43 7.05 0.00
C TYR A 74 10.00 8.35 -0.56
N LYS A 75 9.66 8.66 -1.82
CA LYS A 75 10.10 9.86 -2.51
C LYS A 75 9.06 10.28 -3.54
N ASP A 76 8.75 11.58 -3.58
CA ASP A 76 7.84 12.19 -4.58
C ASP A 76 6.44 11.54 -4.67
N GLY A 77 5.89 11.09 -3.53
CA GLY A 77 4.58 10.42 -3.50
C GLY A 77 4.62 8.92 -3.82
N LEU A 78 5.81 8.36 -4.06
CA LEU A 78 6.01 7.00 -4.52
C LEU A 78 6.85 6.22 -3.51
N LEU A 79 6.56 4.93 -3.38
CA LEU A 79 7.39 4.01 -2.61
C LEU A 79 8.30 3.23 -3.57
N GLN A 80 9.59 3.55 -3.58
CA GLN A 80 10.57 3.00 -4.51
C GLN A 80 11.35 1.85 -3.86
N VAL A 81 11.53 0.75 -4.58
CA VAL A 81 12.37 -0.40 -4.19
C VAL A 81 13.58 -0.45 -5.14
N PRO A 82 14.71 0.21 -4.80
CA PRO A 82 15.81 0.43 -5.74
C PRO A 82 16.45 -0.88 -6.24
N SER A 83 16.53 -1.91 -5.40
CA SER A 83 17.16 -3.18 -5.74
C SER A 83 16.45 -3.93 -6.87
N GLU A 84 15.15 -3.70 -7.05
CA GLU A 84 14.31 -4.41 -8.03
C GLU A 84 13.81 -3.48 -9.15
N LEU A 85 14.19 -2.20 -9.12
CA LEU A 85 13.65 -1.16 -10.00
C LEU A 85 12.10 -1.10 -9.98
N LEU A 86 11.50 -1.42 -8.83
CA LEU A 86 10.06 -1.40 -8.62
C LEU A 86 9.64 -0.10 -7.94
N THR A 87 8.44 0.39 -8.27
CA THR A 87 7.87 1.58 -7.67
C THR A 87 6.38 1.34 -7.43
N TYR A 88 5.92 1.65 -6.23
CA TYR A 88 4.51 1.61 -5.87
C TYR A 88 3.93 3.02 -5.80
N SER A 89 2.70 3.17 -6.30
CA SER A 89 1.86 4.36 -6.12
C SER A 89 0.52 3.98 -5.50
N VAL A 90 -0.13 4.93 -4.83
CA VAL A 90 -1.50 4.76 -4.32
C VAL A 90 -2.47 5.29 -5.37
N ASP A 91 -3.41 4.46 -5.81
CA ASP A 91 -4.56 4.92 -6.58
C ASP A 91 -5.49 5.71 -5.67
N LYS A 92 -5.70 6.99 -5.98
CA LYS A 92 -6.49 7.90 -5.13
C LYS A 92 -7.99 7.64 -5.17
N LYS A 93 -8.49 6.91 -6.17
CA LYS A 93 -9.91 6.57 -6.32
C LYS A 93 -10.26 5.33 -5.51
N THR A 94 -9.40 4.31 -5.56
CA THR A 94 -9.67 3.01 -4.91
C THR A 94 -8.99 2.88 -3.55
N GLY A 95 -7.89 3.61 -3.32
CA GLY A 95 -7.04 3.42 -2.15
C GLY A 95 -6.14 2.18 -2.25
N HIS A 96 -6.12 1.53 -3.41
CA HIS A 96 -5.23 0.41 -3.71
C HIS A 96 -3.82 0.92 -4.00
N ILE A 97 -2.84 0.02 -3.91
CA ILE A 97 -1.50 0.30 -4.43
C ILE A 97 -1.30 -0.40 -5.76
N THR A 98 -0.51 0.20 -6.64
CA THR A 98 -0.13 -0.39 -7.93
C THR A 98 1.37 -0.28 -8.14
N ASP A 99 1.94 -1.30 -8.78
CA ASP A 99 3.32 -1.27 -9.30
C ASP A 99 3.40 -0.94 -10.80
N GLY A 100 2.27 -0.47 -11.36
CA GLY A 100 2.11 -0.21 -12.80
C GLY A 100 1.82 -1.46 -13.64
N LYS A 101 1.97 -2.67 -13.07
CA LYS A 101 1.64 -3.95 -13.73
C LYS A 101 0.51 -4.70 -13.01
N SER A 102 0.41 -4.52 -11.71
CA SER A 102 -0.53 -5.19 -10.82
C SER A 102 -1.11 -4.19 -9.86
N GLU A 103 -2.38 -4.38 -9.52
CA GLU A 103 -3.05 -3.66 -8.45
C GLU A 103 -3.16 -4.56 -7.22
N TYR A 104 -3.09 -3.95 -6.04
CA TYR A 104 -3.13 -4.64 -4.76
C TYR A 104 -4.11 -3.93 -3.83
N GLU A 105 -5.01 -4.71 -3.24
CA GLU A 105 -5.97 -4.25 -2.25
C GLU A 105 -5.46 -4.50 -0.82
N LYS A 106 -5.87 -3.68 0.14
CA LYS A 106 -5.55 -3.95 1.55
C LYS A 106 -6.25 -5.22 2.01
N THR A 107 -5.48 -6.11 2.63
CA THR A 107 -6.07 -7.23 3.35
C THR A 107 -6.61 -6.69 4.68
N ALA A 108 -7.93 -6.72 4.87
CA ALA A 108 -8.55 -6.38 6.15
C ALA A 108 -7.97 -7.30 7.25
N LYS A 109 -7.69 -6.72 8.42
CA LYS A 109 -7.18 -7.44 9.58
C LYS A 109 -8.30 -8.14 10.33
#